data_AF-A0A9P0DQV4-F1
#
_entry.id   AF-A0A9P0DQV4-F1
#
_cell.length_a   1.000
_cell.length_b   1.000
_cell.length_c   1.000
_cell.angle_alpha   90.00
_cell.angle_beta   90.00
_cell.angle_gamma   90.00
#
_symmetry.space_group_name_H-M   'P 1'
#
loop_
_entity.id
_entity.type
_entity.pdbx_description
1 polymer ?
#
loop_
_entity_poly.entity_id
_entity_poly.type
_entity_poly.pdbx_seq_one_letter_code
_entity_poly.pdbx_strand_id
1 'polypeptide(L)'
;MLRALNLNPTLVTIEKVGGTKKKNEKKMKVEEFLPIYSQVKKDKEQGTFDDFLECLKLYDKEDNGKMMAAELSHTLLSLGERLEDAETEEVLADCMDKEDDDGFIPIEPFLRKMMA
;
A
#
# COMPACT_ATOMS: atom_id res chain seq x y z
N MET A 1 -12.52 8.13 1.48
CA MET A 1 -12.93 9.09 0.42
C MET A 1 -11.82 9.29 -0.61
N LEU A 2 -10.63 9.78 -0.25
CA LEU A 2 -9.53 9.96 -1.21
C LEU A 2 -9.17 8.67 -1.97
N ARG A 3 -9.06 7.53 -1.27
CA ARG A 3 -8.85 6.20 -1.88
C ARG A 3 -9.92 5.80 -2.88
N ALA A 4 -11.19 6.11 -2.60
CA ALA A 4 -12.30 5.86 -3.52
C ALA A 4 -12.29 6.77 -4.78
N LEU A 5 -11.40 7.76 -4.82
CA LEU A 5 -11.15 8.63 -5.98
C LEU A 5 -9.81 8.27 -6.67
N ASN A 6 -9.36 7.02 -6.51
CA ASN A 6 -8.14 6.45 -7.09
C ASN A 6 -6.86 7.20 -6.70
N LEU A 7 -6.77 7.64 -5.43
CA LEU A 7 -5.56 8.22 -4.86
C LEU A 7 -5.05 7.32 -3.73
N ASN A 8 -3.74 7.23 -3.55
CA ASN A 8 -3.13 6.35 -2.54
C ASN A 8 -2.33 7.17 -1.51
N PRO A 9 -2.96 8.11 -0.76
CA PRO A 9 -2.25 8.87 0.25
C PRO A 9 -1.87 7.99 1.45
N THR A 10 -0.67 8.24 1.98
CA THR A 10 -0.24 7.73 3.28
C THR A 10 -1.11 8.30 4.40
N LEU A 11 -1.16 7.62 5.55
CA LEU A 11 -1.82 8.10 6.76
C LEU A 11 -1.25 9.46 7.19
N VAL A 12 0.06 9.65 7.08
CA VAL A 12 0.72 10.94 7.33
C VAL A 12 0.17 12.03 6.40
N THR A 13 0.00 11.75 5.11
CA THR A 13 -0.59 12.71 4.17
C THR A 13 -2.05 13.00 4.51
N ILE A 14 -2.83 11.99 4.91
CA ILE A 14 -4.22 12.16 5.36
C ILE A 14 -4.30 13.08 6.59
N GLU A 15 -3.43 12.89 7.59
CA GLU A 15 -3.37 13.75 8.77
C GLU A 15 -3.00 15.20 8.40
N LYS A 16 -2.00 15.40 7.52
CA LYS A 16 -1.56 16.73 7.05
C LYS A 16 -2.67 17.51 6.35
N VAL A 17 -3.54 16.84 5.60
CA VAL A 17 -4.69 17.50 4.92
C VAL A 17 -5.95 17.57 5.79
N GLY A 18 -5.82 17.27 7.08
CA GLY A 18 -6.85 17.50 8.09
C GLY A 18 -7.82 16.35 8.28
N GLY A 19 -7.41 15.11 7.96
CA GLY A 19 -8.10 13.89 8.37
C GLY A 19 -8.00 13.67 9.88
N THR A 20 -9.04 13.07 10.48
CA THR A 20 -9.13 12.82 11.92
C THR A 20 -9.34 11.34 12.20
N LYS A 21 -8.82 10.83 13.33
CA LYS A 21 -8.96 9.41 13.71
C LYS A 21 -10.31 9.10 14.32
N LYS A 22 -10.93 10.05 15.03
CA LYS A 22 -12.23 9.84 15.66
C LYS A 22 -13.36 10.27 14.75
N LYS A 23 -14.38 9.43 14.67
CA LYS A 23 -15.62 9.75 13.96
C LYS A 23 -16.28 10.98 14.61
N ASN A 24 -16.86 11.85 13.79
CA ASN A 24 -17.54 13.09 14.19
C ASN A 24 -16.63 14.18 14.82
N GLU A 25 -15.31 14.02 14.79
CA GLU A 25 -14.38 15.07 15.27
C GLU A 25 -14.37 16.29 14.33
N LYS A 26 -14.43 16.04 13.03
CA LYS A 26 -14.53 17.08 12.00
C LYS A 26 -15.53 16.64 10.92
N LYS A 27 -16.30 17.61 10.44
CA LYS A 27 -17.13 17.45 9.23
C LYS A 27 -16.61 18.39 8.16
N MET A 28 -16.71 17.96 6.92
CA MET A 28 -16.19 18.68 5.77
C MET A 28 -17.28 18.73 4.70
N LYS A 29 -17.52 19.91 4.15
CA LYS A 29 -18.39 20.09 2.99
C LYS A 29 -17.61 19.80 1.70
N VAL A 30 -18.33 19.60 0.60
CA VAL A 30 -17.71 19.28 -0.69
C VAL A 30 -16.75 20.39 -1.13
N GLU A 31 -17.13 21.65 -0.91
CA GLU A 31 -16.33 22.82 -1.30
C GLU A 31 -14.99 22.89 -0.54
N GLU A 32 -14.94 22.36 0.67
CA GLU A 32 -13.72 22.25 1.49
C GLU A 32 -12.89 21.04 1.10
N PHE A 33 -13.52 19.97 0.59
CA PHE A 33 -12.85 18.75 0.15
C PHE A 33 -12.16 18.90 -1.21
N LEU A 34 -12.75 19.63 -2.16
CA LEU A 34 -12.20 19.82 -3.50
C LEU A 34 -10.75 20.33 -3.53
N PRO A 35 -10.34 21.37 -2.77
CA PRO A 35 -8.95 21.81 -2.73
C PRO A 35 -8.03 20.73 -2.14
N ILE A 36 -8.48 19.97 -1.15
CA ILE A 36 -7.71 18.85 -0.57
C ILE A 36 -7.48 17.76 -1.62
N TYR A 37 -8.53 17.35 -2.33
CA TYR A 37 -8.41 16.39 -3.42
C TYR A 37 -7.43 16.89 -4.49
N SER A 38 -7.53 18.16 -4.90
CA SER A 38 -6.61 18.71 -5.90
C SER A 38 -5.17 18.76 -5.40
N GLN A 39 -4.93 18.99 -4.10
CA GLN A 39 -3.60 19.00 -3.52
C GLN A 39 -3.00 17.58 -3.52
N VAL A 40 -3.74 16.61 -2.98
CA VAL A 40 -3.28 15.21 -2.89
C VAL A 40 -3.09 14.60 -4.29
N LYS A 41 -3.93 14.94 -5.26
CA LYS A 41 -3.77 14.47 -6.65
C LYS A 41 -2.51 15.01 -7.34
N LYS A 42 -2.03 16.18 -6.93
CA LYS A 42 -0.80 16.79 -7.47
C LYS A 42 0.46 16.30 -6.78
N ASP A 43 0.32 15.59 -5.66
CA ASP A 43 1.43 14.96 -4.97
C ASP A 43 2.00 13.85 -5.85
N LYS A 44 3.31 13.93 -6.11
CA LYS A 44 4.04 12.98 -6.95
C LYS A 44 4.76 11.92 -6.13
N GLU A 45 4.82 12.06 -4.82
CA GLU A 45 5.56 11.17 -3.92
C GLU A 45 4.63 10.11 -3.30
N GLN A 46 3.86 9.41 -4.14
CA GLN A 46 2.93 8.35 -3.71
C GLN A 46 3.44 6.92 -3.98
N GLY A 47 4.67 6.80 -4.49
CA GLY A 47 5.23 5.52 -4.92
C GLY A 47 4.69 5.08 -6.28
N THR A 48 5.56 4.52 -7.08
CA THR A 48 5.26 3.93 -8.39
C THR A 48 5.53 2.43 -8.37
N PHE A 49 5.08 1.74 -9.41
CA PHE A 49 5.36 0.32 -9.57
C PHE A 49 6.86 0.00 -9.49
N ASP A 50 7.68 0.81 -10.17
CA ASP A 50 9.13 0.63 -10.19
C ASP A 50 9.74 0.87 -8.81
N ASP A 51 9.25 1.86 -8.05
CA ASP A 51 9.70 2.09 -6.68
C ASP A 51 9.45 0.86 -5.79
N PHE A 52 8.25 0.27 -5.87
CA PHE A 52 7.90 -0.91 -5.07
C PHE A 52 8.66 -2.16 -5.53
N LEU A 53 8.86 -2.33 -6.84
CA LEU A 53 9.61 -3.45 -7.38
C LEU A 53 11.06 -3.42 -6.90
N GLU A 54 11.73 -2.26 -7.00
CA GLU A 54 13.10 -2.09 -6.50
C GLU A 54 13.19 -2.28 -4.98
N CYS A 55 12.19 -1.84 -4.22
CA CYS A 55 12.13 -2.12 -2.78
C CYS A 55 12.01 -3.62 -2.47
N LEU A 56 11.15 -4.37 -3.17
CA LEU A 56 10.96 -5.80 -2.90
C LEU A 56 12.11 -6.67 -3.43
N LYS A 57 12.83 -6.24 -4.47
CA LYS A 57 14.07 -6.89 -4.92
C LYS A 57 15.16 -6.97 -3.84
N LEU A 58 15.11 -6.12 -2.81
CA LEU A 58 16.02 -6.24 -1.66
C LEU A 58 15.87 -7.60 -0.92
N TYR A 59 14.73 -8.26 -1.08
CA TYR A 59 14.43 -9.59 -0.53
C TYR A 59 14.69 -10.73 -1.52
N ASP A 60 14.86 -10.42 -2.81
CA ASP A 60 15.25 -11.38 -3.83
C ASP A 60 16.76 -11.65 -3.77
N LYS A 61 17.15 -12.65 -2.97
CA LYS A 61 18.56 -12.98 -2.76
C LYS A 61 19.20 -13.67 -3.97
N GLU A 62 18.40 -14.26 -4.84
CA GLU A 62 18.86 -15.06 -5.97
C GLU A 62 18.77 -14.31 -7.32
N ASP A 63 18.24 -13.09 -7.31
CA ASP A 63 17.99 -12.26 -8.50
C ASP A 63 17.12 -13.00 -9.54
N ASN A 64 16.11 -13.73 -9.04
CA ASN A 64 15.22 -14.59 -9.84
C ASN A 64 13.77 -14.05 -9.93
N GLY A 65 13.50 -12.88 -9.34
CA GLY A 65 12.20 -12.21 -9.31
C GLY A 65 11.25 -12.71 -8.24
N LYS A 66 11.73 -13.50 -7.26
CA LYS A 66 10.92 -14.07 -6.18
C LYS A 66 11.41 -13.64 -4.79
N MET A 67 10.51 -13.74 -3.82
CA MET A 67 10.84 -13.57 -2.39
C MET A 67 10.08 -14.60 -1.55
N MET A 68 10.48 -14.82 -0.30
CA MET A 68 9.72 -15.68 0.60
C MET A 68 8.41 -15.00 1.01
N ALA A 69 7.29 -15.73 0.97
CA ALA A 69 5.99 -15.20 1.40
C ALA A 69 6.02 -14.71 2.86
N ALA A 70 6.76 -15.41 3.72
CA ALA A 70 6.96 -15.00 5.11
C ALA A 70 7.65 -13.64 5.26
N GLU A 71 8.60 -13.29 4.38
CA GLU A 71 9.26 -11.97 4.39
C GLU A 71 8.31 -10.86 3.92
N LEU A 72 7.46 -11.16 2.94
CA LEU A 72 6.42 -10.22 2.49
C LEU A 72 5.43 -9.94 3.63
N SER A 73 4.90 -10.98 4.26
CA SER A 73 3.98 -10.85 5.40
C SER A 73 4.61 -10.05 6.54
N HIS A 74 5.83 -10.39 6.95
CA HIS A 74 6.53 -9.67 8.00
C HIS A 74 6.78 -8.20 7.63
N THR A 75 7.09 -7.91 6.36
CA THR A 75 7.32 -6.55 5.88
C THR A 75 6.07 -5.69 6.04
N LEU A 76 4.90 -6.19 5.64
CA LEU A 76 3.61 -5.48 5.74
C LEU A 76 3.18 -5.22 7.19
N LEU A 77 3.48 -6.15 8.10
CA LEU A 77 3.15 -6.05 9.53
C LEU A 77 4.12 -5.17 10.33
N SER A 78 5.39 -5.08 9.91
CA SER A 78 6.45 -4.50 10.74
C SER A 78 6.99 -3.15 10.27
N LEU A 79 6.95 -2.87 8.97
CA LEU A 79 7.63 -1.70 8.37
C LEU A 79 6.64 -0.61 7.93
N GLY A 80 7.10 0.65 7.97
CA GLY A 80 6.33 1.80 7.48
C GLY A 80 5.01 2.04 8.22
N GLU A 81 3.96 2.36 7.45
CA GLU A 81 2.58 2.41 7.92
C GLU A 81 2.02 0.99 7.96
N ARG A 82 2.24 0.34 9.09
CA ARG A 82 1.94 -1.09 9.31
C ARG A 82 0.47 -1.40 9.11
N LEU A 83 0.22 -2.53 8.46
CA LEU A 83 -1.10 -3.14 8.41
C LEU A 83 -1.39 -3.92 9.68
N GLU A 84 -2.67 -4.07 9.99
CA GLU A 84 -3.12 -5.04 10.99
C GLU A 84 -3.09 -6.48 10.42
N ASP A 85 -3.14 -7.49 11.29
CA ASP A 85 -3.12 -8.90 10.87
C ASP A 85 -4.23 -9.22 9.87
N ALA A 86 -5.44 -8.72 10.14
CA ALA A 86 -6.60 -8.93 9.27
C ALA A 86 -6.46 -8.23 7.91
N GLU A 87 -5.92 -7.02 7.89
CA GLU A 87 -5.67 -6.28 6.63
C GLU A 87 -4.58 -6.96 5.80
N THR A 88 -3.55 -7.49 6.47
CA THR A 88 -2.48 -8.24 5.80
C THR A 88 -3.02 -9.53 5.21
N GLU A 89 -3.83 -10.28 5.96
CA GLU A 89 -4.46 -11.52 5.47
C GLU A 89 -5.31 -11.26 4.22
N GLU A 90 -6.11 -10.19 4.20
CA GLU A 90 -6.92 -9.79 3.05
C GLU A 90 -6.05 -9.47 1.83
N VAL A 91 -4.99 -8.66 2.01
CA VAL A 91 -4.07 -8.31 0.91
C VAL A 91 -3.39 -9.56 0.35
N LEU A 92 -2.92 -10.46 1.21
CA LEU A 92 -2.25 -11.69 0.77
C LEU A 92 -3.23 -12.63 0.06
N ALA A 93 -4.46 -12.77 0.55
CA ALA A 93 -5.47 -13.60 -0.08
C ALA A 93 -5.85 -13.10 -1.50
N ASP A 94 -5.95 -11.79 -1.68
CA ASP A 94 -6.40 -11.20 -2.95
C ASP A 94 -5.26 -11.03 -3.97
N CYS A 95 -4.06 -10.69 -3.50
CA CYS A 95 -2.95 -10.27 -4.36
C CYS A 95 -1.82 -11.30 -4.46
N MET A 96 -1.64 -12.19 -3.49
CA MET A 96 -0.52 -13.13 -3.50
C MET A 96 -0.89 -14.37 -4.33
N ASP A 97 0.00 -14.77 -5.24
CA ASP A 97 -0.10 -16.09 -5.85
C ASP A 97 0.23 -17.17 -4.82
N LYS A 98 -0.17 -18.41 -5.11
CA LYS A 98 0.18 -19.55 -4.26
C LYS A 98 1.70 -19.69 -4.20
N GLU A 99 2.21 -19.91 -2.99
CA GLU A 99 3.60 -20.29 -2.74
C GLU A 99 4.00 -21.53 -3.54
N ASP A 100 5.25 -21.56 -4.01
CA ASP A 100 5.87 -22.79 -4.50
C ASP A 100 6.30 -23.72 -3.35
N ASP A 101 6.89 -24.87 -3.69
CA ASP A 101 7.25 -25.90 -2.70
C ASP A 101 8.28 -25.42 -1.66
N ASP A 102 9.02 -24.33 -1.97
CA ASP A 102 10.04 -23.72 -1.11
C ASP A 102 9.52 -22.48 -0.36
N GLY A 103 8.23 -22.12 -0.52
CA GLY A 103 7.60 -20.98 0.16
C GLY A 103 7.84 -19.63 -0.53
N PHE A 104 8.26 -19.63 -1.80
CA PHE A 104 8.52 -18.42 -2.57
C PHE A 104 7.32 -18.01 -3.42
N ILE A 105 7.21 -16.70 -3.66
CA ILE A 105 6.20 -16.09 -4.52
C ILE A 105 6.86 -15.11 -5.50
N PRO A 106 6.32 -14.99 -6.73
CA PRO A 106 6.82 -14.02 -7.70
C PRO A 106 6.41 -12.59 -7.28
N ILE A 107 7.38 -11.65 -7.28
CA ILE A 107 7.18 -10.27 -6.80
C ILE A 107 6.28 -9.47 -7.75
N GLU A 108 6.56 -9.54 -9.04
CA GLU A 108 5.90 -8.72 -10.06
C GLU A 108 4.38 -8.98 -10.15
N PRO A 109 3.89 -10.24 -10.18
CA PRO A 109 2.46 -10.53 -10.17
C PRO A 109 1.73 -10.00 -8.93
N PHE A 110 2.35 -10.11 -7.76
CA PHE A 110 1.79 -9.55 -6.51
C PHE A 110 1.59 -8.03 -6.63
N LEU A 111 2.63 -7.29 -7.03
CA LEU A 111 2.55 -5.84 -7.19
C LEU A 111 1.53 -5.42 -8.24
N ARG A 112 1.43 -6.15 -9.36
CA ARG A 112 0.45 -5.86 -10.42
C ARG A 112 -0.98 -5.98 -9.92
N LYS A 113 -1.30 -7.00 -9.12
CA LYS A 113 -2.63 -7.16 -8.52
C LYS A 113 -2.90 -6.10 -7.45
N MET A 114 -1.91 -5.80 -6.61
CA MET A 114 -2.04 -4.79 -5.56
C MET A 114 -2.28 -3.37 -6.13
N MET A 115 -1.71 -3.06 -7.29
CA MET A 115 -1.81 -1.74 -7.94
C MET A 115 -2.89 -1.65 -9.03
N ALA A 116 -3.73 -2.68 -9.18
CA ALA A 116 -4.75 -2.76 -10.23
C ALA A 116 -5.92 -1.78 -10.04
#